data_AF-A0AAU5TXR8-F1
#
_entry.id   AF-A0AAU5TXR8-F1
#
_cell.length_a   1.000
_cell.length_b   1.000
_cell.length_c   1.000
_cell.angle_alpha   90.00
_cell.angle_beta   90.00
_cell.angle_gamma   90.00
#
_symmetry.space_group_name_H-M   'P 1'
#
loop_
_entity.id
_entity.type
_entity.pdbx_description
1 polymer ?
#
loop_
_entity_poly.entity_id
_entity_poly.type
_entity_poly.pdbx_seq_one_letter_code
_entity_poly.pdbx_strand_id
1 'polypeptide(L)'
;MKVRGGGRAGLVGVGLAVVLVGCGRGDGGEDAGRAPESASASASVSASGSASSAEQGRLAPDVLQSRWWSWAASEPESTNPVADEDGGDCARNQPKDVWFLAGTFGTRAERSCPVPAGVPVAFPLVNRIGGLDDCALFMDGVEGSAVLDGKKVEADVYRDEAVTVEGVAGNPVTGTDQTFEGTGCGLWVQLPALKSGPHTLKIRGTAGDFATGVDYTLTVAAAS
;
A
#
# COMPACT_ATOMS: atom_id res chain seq x y z
N MET A 1 -36.26 -4.12 29.34
CA MET A 1 -37.00 -2.86 29.20
C MET A 1 -37.20 -2.54 27.73
N LYS A 2 -38.40 -2.08 27.37
CA LYS A 2 -38.85 -1.76 26.00
C LYS A 2 -38.68 -0.24 25.82
N VAL A 3 -37.91 0.22 24.84
CA VAL A 3 -37.84 1.64 24.49
C VAL A 3 -38.47 1.82 23.12
N ARG A 4 -39.42 2.75 23.04
CA ARG A 4 -40.27 3.06 21.89
C ARG A 4 -40.21 4.57 21.69
N GLY A 5 -40.16 5.00 20.42
CA GLY A 5 -40.40 6.38 19.99
C GLY A 5 -39.11 7.09 19.53
N GLY A 6 -39.08 7.83 18.44
CA GLY A 6 -40.12 8.22 17.50
C GLY A 6 -39.48 8.94 16.32
N GLY A 7 -40.05 8.78 15.13
CA GLY A 7 -39.57 9.41 13.91
C GLY A 7 -39.95 10.90 13.81
N ARG A 8 -39.21 11.62 12.97
CA ARG A 8 -39.71 12.79 12.24
C ARG A 8 -38.97 12.92 10.91
N ALA A 9 -39.75 12.85 9.84
CA ALA A 9 -39.36 13.14 8.46
C ALA A 9 -39.25 14.66 8.27
N GLY A 10 -38.29 15.08 7.45
CA GLY A 10 -38.18 16.44 6.91
C GLY A 10 -37.60 16.36 5.50
N LEU A 11 -38.42 16.71 4.52
CA LEU A 11 -38.17 16.57 3.08
C LEU A 11 -38.31 17.97 2.46
N VAL A 12 -37.22 18.54 1.95
CA VAL A 12 -37.18 19.75 1.09
C VAL A 12 -35.84 19.66 0.35
N GLY A 13 -35.66 19.82 -0.95
CA GLY A 13 -36.51 20.23 -2.07
C GLY A 13 -35.53 20.42 -3.23
N VAL A 14 -35.81 19.79 -4.37
CA VAL A 14 -34.98 19.79 -5.58
C VAL A 14 -35.04 21.16 -6.25
N GLY A 15 -33.88 21.78 -6.50
CA GLY A 15 -33.72 22.99 -7.31
C GLY A 15 -33.01 22.67 -8.61
N LEU A 16 -33.78 22.61 -9.71
CA LEU A 16 -33.34 22.47 -11.08
C LEU A 16 -33.10 23.87 -11.69
N ALA A 17 -31.91 24.12 -12.25
CA ALA A 17 -31.68 25.29 -13.11
C ALA A 17 -30.85 24.89 -14.33
N VAL A 18 -31.51 24.93 -15.49
CA VAL A 18 -31.00 24.75 -16.85
C VAL A 18 -30.62 26.12 -17.40
N VAL A 19 -29.43 26.32 -17.95
CA VAL A 19 -29.19 27.35 -18.99
C VAL A 19 -28.06 26.96 -19.97
N LEU A 20 -28.51 26.55 -21.16
CA LEU A 20 -28.08 26.89 -22.54
C LEU A 20 -26.66 26.57 -23.06
N VAL A 21 -26.69 25.63 -24.00
CA VAL A 21 -25.78 25.43 -25.14
C VAL A 21 -25.72 26.68 -26.02
N GLY A 22 -24.51 27.11 -26.39
CA GLY A 22 -24.25 28.08 -27.44
C GLY A 22 -23.39 27.46 -28.54
N CYS A 23 -23.99 27.09 -29.67
CA CYS A 23 -23.31 26.77 -30.91
C CYS A 23 -23.16 28.04 -31.75
N GLY A 24 -21.92 28.48 -32.00
CA GLY A 24 -21.58 29.55 -32.94
C GLY A 24 -21.03 28.98 -34.24
N ARG A 25 -21.75 29.25 -35.33
CA ARG A 25 -21.49 28.83 -36.72
C ARG A 25 -20.68 29.91 -37.44
N GLY A 26 -19.67 29.52 -38.21
CA GLY A 26 -18.93 30.39 -39.13
C GLY A 26 -18.62 29.63 -40.42
N ASP A 27 -19.06 30.18 -41.54
CA ASP A 27 -19.16 29.59 -42.88
C ASP A 27 -18.06 30.16 -43.80
N GLY A 28 -17.62 29.36 -44.78
CA GLY A 28 -17.14 29.85 -46.08
C GLY A 28 -15.63 30.10 -46.28
N GLY A 29 -15.09 29.52 -47.37
CA GLY A 29 -13.92 30.07 -48.06
C GLY A 29 -12.95 29.02 -48.64
N GLU A 30 -13.18 28.63 -49.89
CA GLU A 30 -12.19 27.96 -50.76
C GLU A 30 -11.01 28.91 -51.06
N ASP A 31 -9.77 28.41 -51.00
CA ASP A 31 -8.69 28.89 -51.87
C ASP A 31 -7.65 27.79 -52.11
N ALA A 32 -7.25 27.69 -53.38
CA ALA A 32 -6.28 26.74 -53.89
C ALA A 32 -4.88 27.35 -53.87
N GLY A 33 -3.88 26.60 -53.42
CA GLY A 33 -2.51 26.96 -53.76
C GLY A 33 -1.42 26.43 -52.84
N ARG A 34 -0.64 25.50 -53.41
CA ARG A 34 0.84 25.54 -53.39
C ARG A 34 1.53 25.14 -52.07
N ALA A 35 2.07 23.91 -52.07
CA ALA A 35 3.27 23.56 -51.31
C ALA A 35 4.44 24.47 -51.76
N PRO A 36 5.39 24.83 -50.86
CA PRO A 36 6.43 23.86 -50.53
C PRO A 36 7.06 23.98 -49.13
N GLU A 37 8.01 23.06 -48.90
CA GLU A 37 9.19 23.17 -48.03
C GLU A 37 9.09 22.89 -46.51
N SER A 38 9.66 21.73 -46.19
CA SER A 38 10.41 21.38 -44.98
C SER A 38 10.70 22.50 -44.00
N ALA A 39 10.09 22.42 -42.83
CA ALA A 39 10.62 22.99 -41.60
C ALA A 39 10.85 21.86 -40.60
N SER A 40 12.12 21.64 -40.27
CA SER A 40 12.59 20.75 -39.21
C SER A 40 12.03 21.22 -37.88
N ALA A 41 11.05 20.50 -37.33
CA ALA A 41 10.65 20.66 -35.94
C ALA A 41 11.49 19.69 -35.10
N SER A 42 12.54 20.23 -34.44
CA SER A 42 13.18 19.55 -33.33
C SER A 42 12.14 19.31 -32.24
N ALA A 43 11.63 18.09 -32.17
CA ALA A 43 10.91 17.63 -30.99
C ALA A 43 11.92 17.55 -29.84
N SER A 44 11.85 18.52 -28.94
CA SER A 44 12.40 18.40 -27.59
C SER A 44 11.74 17.18 -26.94
N VAL A 45 12.48 16.07 -26.85
CA VAL A 45 12.10 14.91 -26.06
C VAL A 45 12.05 15.33 -24.61
N SER A 46 10.84 15.57 -24.12
CA SER A 46 10.54 15.70 -22.70
C SER A 46 11.07 14.47 -21.97
N ALA A 47 11.94 14.71 -20.99
CA ALA A 47 12.38 13.68 -20.04
C ALA A 47 11.18 13.25 -19.19
N SER A 48 10.44 12.24 -19.67
CA SER A 48 9.34 11.60 -18.94
C SER A 48 9.65 10.12 -18.66
N GLY A 49 10.93 9.79 -18.48
CA GLY A 49 11.42 8.41 -18.33
C GLY A 49 11.57 7.92 -16.88
N SER A 50 11.55 8.80 -15.88
CA SER A 50 11.91 8.40 -14.50
C SER A 50 10.75 7.90 -13.64
N ALA A 51 9.49 8.28 -13.95
CA ALA A 51 8.32 7.79 -13.20
C ALA A 51 7.96 6.34 -13.59
N SER A 52 8.09 6.01 -14.88
CA SER A 52 7.75 4.70 -15.45
C SER A 52 8.45 3.54 -14.72
N SER A 53 9.76 3.63 -14.50
CA SER A 53 10.55 2.55 -13.88
C SER A 53 10.36 2.38 -12.37
N ALA A 54 9.82 3.39 -11.67
CA ALA A 54 9.48 3.29 -10.25
C ALA A 54 8.08 2.70 -10.02
N GLU A 55 7.18 2.82 -11.00
CA GLU A 55 5.86 2.16 -11.00
C GLU A 55 5.92 0.71 -11.51
N GLN A 56 6.88 0.38 -12.38
CA GLN A 56 7.12 -0.99 -12.80
C GLN A 56 7.50 -1.89 -11.61
N GLY A 57 6.56 -2.74 -11.19
CA GLY A 57 6.76 -3.73 -10.13
C GLY A 57 6.02 -3.46 -8.82
N ARG A 58 5.28 -2.34 -8.71
CA ARG A 58 4.39 -2.11 -7.57
C ARG A 58 3.13 -2.96 -7.68
N LEU A 59 2.71 -3.56 -6.58
CA LEU A 59 1.44 -4.24 -6.46
C LEU A 59 0.32 -3.22 -6.28
N ALA A 60 -0.84 -3.50 -6.87
CA ALA A 60 -2.07 -2.75 -6.59
C ALA A 60 -2.42 -2.85 -5.09
N PRO A 61 -3.05 -1.82 -4.49
CA PRO A 61 -3.25 -1.76 -3.03
C PRO A 61 -4.01 -2.97 -2.43
N ASP A 62 -5.09 -3.41 -3.08
CA ASP A 62 -5.87 -4.59 -2.73
C ASP A 62 -5.04 -5.88 -2.79
N VAL A 63 -4.26 -6.04 -3.86
CA VAL A 63 -3.38 -7.18 -4.07
C VAL A 63 -2.24 -7.20 -3.04
N LEU A 64 -1.62 -6.05 -2.80
CA LEU A 64 -0.55 -5.90 -1.81
C LEU A 64 -1.02 -6.35 -0.43
N GLN A 65 -2.15 -5.79 0.02
CA GLN A 65 -2.66 -6.06 1.35
C GLN A 65 -3.14 -7.51 1.50
N SER A 66 -3.86 -8.04 0.52
CA SER A 66 -4.28 -9.46 0.51
C SER A 66 -3.08 -10.40 0.65
N ARG A 67 -2.01 -10.14 -0.10
CA ARG A 67 -0.80 -10.96 -0.10
C ARG A 67 -0.01 -10.83 1.19
N TRP A 68 0.14 -9.62 1.74
CA TRP A 68 0.85 -9.42 3.00
C TRP A 68 0.11 -10.05 4.17
N TRP A 69 -1.22 -9.87 4.27
CA TRP A 69 -2.01 -10.48 5.33
C TRP A 69 -1.97 -12.01 5.28
N SER A 70 -2.05 -12.58 4.07
CA SER A 70 -1.96 -14.04 3.89
C SER A 70 -0.57 -14.57 4.26
N TRP A 71 0.50 -13.86 3.85
CA TRP A 71 1.86 -14.22 4.25
C TRP A 71 2.07 -14.11 5.77
N ALA A 72 1.59 -13.03 6.39
CA ALA A 72 1.67 -12.84 7.83
C ALA A 72 0.92 -13.94 8.59
N ALA A 73 -0.19 -14.44 8.04
CA ALA A 73 -1.00 -15.53 8.60
C ALA A 73 -0.54 -16.94 8.17
N SER A 74 0.60 -17.07 7.46
CA SER A 74 1.03 -18.33 6.84
C SER A 74 1.79 -19.30 7.76
N GLU A 75 2.02 -18.90 9.01
CA GLU A 75 2.80 -19.66 9.99
C GLU A 75 2.13 -19.66 11.37
N PRO A 76 2.19 -20.78 12.12
CA PRO A 76 1.77 -20.81 13.51
C PRO A 76 2.68 -19.91 14.37
N GLU A 77 2.20 -19.54 15.56
CA GLU A 77 2.86 -18.56 16.44
C GLU A 77 4.38 -18.77 16.63
N SER A 78 4.83 -20.01 16.83
CA SER A 78 6.24 -20.34 17.10
C SER A 78 7.21 -20.03 15.96
N THR A 79 6.70 -19.83 14.75
CA THR A 79 7.49 -19.54 13.53
C THR A 79 6.90 -18.37 12.74
N ASN A 80 6.05 -17.57 13.39
CA ASN A 80 5.31 -16.51 12.72
C ASN A 80 6.18 -15.26 12.54
N PRO A 81 6.30 -14.69 11.32
CA PRO A 81 7.17 -13.54 11.08
C PRO A 81 6.74 -12.25 11.81
N VAL A 82 5.49 -12.15 12.26
CA VAL A 82 5.01 -11.02 13.08
C VAL A 82 5.35 -11.23 14.56
N ALA A 83 5.31 -12.47 15.05
CA ALA A 83 5.68 -12.86 16.42
C ALA A 83 7.20 -12.97 16.63
N ASP A 84 7.95 -13.18 15.55
CA ASP A 84 9.41 -13.28 15.53
C ASP A 84 10.08 -12.05 16.18
N GLU A 85 10.86 -12.23 17.24
CA GLU A 85 11.50 -11.12 17.94
C GLU A 85 12.84 -10.70 17.33
N ASP A 86 13.53 -11.60 16.62
CA ASP A 86 14.93 -11.44 16.21
C ASP A 86 15.16 -11.49 14.69
N GLY A 87 14.15 -11.85 13.90
CA GLY A 87 14.21 -11.91 12.44
C GLY A 87 14.56 -13.29 11.89
N GLY A 88 14.75 -14.30 12.73
CA GLY A 88 15.10 -15.67 12.34
C GLY A 88 14.07 -16.35 11.43
N ASP A 89 12.81 -15.92 11.49
CA ASP A 89 11.70 -16.47 10.71
C ASP A 89 11.26 -15.57 9.55
N CYS A 90 11.96 -14.46 9.28
CA CYS A 90 11.55 -13.50 8.26
C CYS A 90 11.48 -14.06 6.82
N ALA A 91 12.19 -15.16 6.54
CA ALA A 91 12.23 -15.80 5.23
C ALA A 91 11.12 -16.85 5.01
N ARG A 92 10.34 -17.16 6.05
CA ARG A 92 9.34 -18.21 6.00
C ARG A 92 8.19 -17.84 5.08
N ASN A 93 7.83 -18.79 4.22
CA ASN A 93 6.73 -18.72 3.25
C ASN A 93 6.67 -17.43 2.41
N GLN A 94 7.80 -16.77 2.19
CA GLN A 94 7.86 -15.57 1.38
C GLN A 94 7.47 -15.89 -0.08
N PRO A 95 6.65 -15.04 -0.73
CA PRO A 95 6.48 -15.11 -2.17
C PRO A 95 7.80 -14.81 -2.89
N LYS A 96 7.89 -15.19 -4.16
CA LYS A 96 9.14 -15.11 -4.94
C LYS A 96 9.37 -13.75 -5.60
N ASP A 97 8.29 -13.01 -5.84
CA ASP A 97 8.24 -11.77 -6.63
C ASP A 97 8.16 -10.51 -5.76
N VAL A 98 7.96 -10.64 -4.46
CA VAL A 98 8.01 -9.56 -3.47
C VAL A 98 8.51 -10.12 -2.14
N TRP A 99 9.27 -9.32 -1.39
CA TRP A 99 9.72 -9.66 -0.05
C TRP A 99 8.97 -8.83 0.98
N PHE A 100 8.18 -9.48 1.82
CA PHE A 100 7.44 -8.78 2.86
C PHE A 100 8.25 -8.63 4.13
N LEU A 101 8.14 -7.47 4.79
CA LEU A 101 8.62 -7.30 6.16
C LEU A 101 7.44 -7.12 7.10
N ALA A 102 7.57 -7.65 8.30
CA ALA A 102 6.52 -7.65 9.31
C ALA A 102 6.66 -6.45 10.26
N GLY A 103 5.53 -5.98 10.77
CA GLY A 103 5.48 -5.19 12.01
C GLY A 103 5.56 -6.09 13.24
N THR A 104 4.97 -5.63 14.34
CA THR A 104 4.82 -6.40 15.60
C THR A 104 3.36 -6.33 16.07
N PHE A 105 3.00 -7.12 17.09
CA PHE A 105 1.70 -7.03 17.77
C PHE A 105 1.54 -5.86 18.77
N GLY A 106 2.38 -4.83 18.71
CA GLY A 106 2.27 -3.65 19.56
C GLY A 106 3.49 -3.41 20.47
N THR A 107 4.66 -3.85 20.02
CA THR A 107 5.92 -3.75 20.76
C THR A 107 7.03 -3.21 19.85
N ARG A 108 8.27 -3.20 20.35
CA ARG A 108 9.45 -2.99 19.51
C ARG A 108 10.22 -4.30 19.36
N ALA A 109 10.76 -4.52 18.17
CA ALA A 109 11.68 -5.61 17.88
C ALA A 109 12.93 -5.08 17.15
N GLU A 110 14.06 -5.75 17.36
CA GLU A 110 15.29 -5.57 16.57
C GLU A 110 15.51 -6.86 15.78
N ARG A 111 15.42 -6.79 14.45
CA ARG A 111 15.40 -7.98 13.61
C ARG A 111 16.54 -7.99 12.61
N SER A 112 17.23 -9.12 12.46
CA SER A 112 18.21 -9.34 11.39
C SER A 112 17.61 -10.28 10.34
N CYS A 113 17.47 -9.81 9.11
CA CYS A 113 16.82 -10.57 8.05
C CYS A 113 17.66 -10.65 6.77
N PRO A 114 17.98 -11.86 6.25
CA PRO A 114 18.54 -12.00 4.91
C PRO A 114 17.46 -11.76 3.85
N VAL A 115 17.80 -11.01 2.80
CA VAL A 115 16.88 -10.65 1.71
C VAL A 115 17.48 -11.09 0.36
N PRO A 116 16.71 -11.73 -0.54
CA PRO A 116 17.19 -12.07 -1.88
C PRO A 116 17.46 -10.80 -2.71
N ALA A 117 18.47 -10.88 -3.58
CA ALA A 117 18.77 -9.81 -4.52
C ALA A 117 17.65 -9.67 -5.57
N GLY A 118 17.38 -8.45 -6.03
CA GLY A 118 16.49 -8.21 -7.17
C GLY A 118 14.99 -8.36 -6.89
N VAL A 119 14.59 -8.58 -5.64
CA VAL A 119 13.17 -8.68 -5.25
C VAL A 119 12.71 -7.37 -4.59
N PRO A 120 11.60 -6.76 -5.06
CA PRO A 120 10.97 -5.60 -4.39
C PRO A 120 10.63 -5.90 -2.93
N VAL A 121 10.64 -4.87 -2.08
CA VAL A 121 10.35 -5.02 -0.65
C VAL A 121 9.08 -4.25 -0.30
N ALA A 122 8.17 -4.83 0.48
CA ALA A 122 6.96 -4.14 0.92
C ALA A 122 6.60 -4.42 2.38
N PHE A 123 6.06 -3.42 3.06
CA PHE A 123 5.70 -3.52 4.49
C PHE A 123 4.74 -2.42 4.93
N PRO A 124 3.89 -2.69 5.94
CA PRO A 124 3.13 -1.65 6.59
C PRO A 124 3.99 -0.90 7.62
N LEU A 125 3.69 0.38 7.83
CA LEU A 125 4.13 1.11 9.02
C LEU A 125 3.20 0.82 10.19
N VAL A 126 1.91 0.75 9.88
CA VAL A 126 0.79 0.36 10.75
C VAL A 126 -0.38 0.02 9.84
N ASN A 127 -1.10 -1.07 10.12
CA ASN A 127 -2.20 -1.55 9.28
C ASN A 127 -3.26 -2.29 10.11
N ARG A 128 -4.42 -2.48 9.49
CA ARG A 128 -5.55 -3.23 10.03
C ARG A 128 -6.29 -3.96 8.92
N ILE A 129 -6.90 -5.07 9.28
CA ILE A 129 -7.97 -5.72 8.54
C ILE A 129 -9.22 -5.79 9.43
N GLY A 130 -10.40 -5.51 8.87
CA GLY A 130 -11.67 -5.49 9.60
C GLY A 130 -12.83 -5.15 8.68
N GLY A 131 -13.92 -4.58 9.24
CA GLY A 131 -14.98 -3.97 8.44
C GLY A 131 -14.62 -2.55 7.97
N LEU A 132 -15.46 -1.98 7.08
CA LEU A 132 -15.31 -0.60 6.59
C LEU A 132 -15.22 0.43 7.75
N ASP A 133 -16.12 0.33 8.72
CA ASP A 133 -16.14 1.24 9.88
C ASP A 133 -14.91 1.07 10.78
N ASP A 134 -14.42 -0.17 10.94
CA ASP A 134 -13.20 -0.44 11.72
C ASP A 134 -11.99 0.23 11.07
N CYS A 135 -11.90 0.18 9.75
CA CYS A 135 -10.84 0.85 9.00
C CYS A 135 -10.97 2.37 9.03
N ALA A 136 -12.18 2.91 8.91
CA ALA A 136 -12.41 4.35 9.04
C ALA A 136 -11.96 4.87 10.42
N LEU A 137 -12.33 4.16 11.51
CA LEU A 137 -11.91 4.49 12.87
C LEU A 137 -10.41 4.31 13.08
N PHE A 138 -9.84 3.21 12.58
CA PHE A 138 -8.42 2.95 12.72
C PHE A 138 -7.57 3.99 12.02
N MET A 139 -7.99 4.45 10.83
CA MET A 139 -7.29 5.44 10.04
C MET A 139 -7.43 6.87 10.59
N ASP A 140 -8.24 7.08 11.62
CA ASP A 140 -8.30 8.35 12.34
C ASP A 140 -7.09 8.51 13.27
N GLY A 141 -6.26 9.51 12.99
CA GLY A 141 -5.05 9.77 13.78
C GLY A 141 -3.92 8.74 13.60
N VAL A 142 -3.87 7.99 12.49
CA VAL A 142 -2.71 7.15 12.19
C VAL A 142 -1.47 7.99 11.93
N GLU A 143 -0.36 7.56 12.49
CA GLU A 143 0.96 8.13 12.19
C GLU A 143 1.92 6.99 11.86
N GLY A 144 2.91 7.29 11.02
CA GLY A 144 3.93 6.32 10.67
C GLY A 144 5.15 6.97 10.05
N SER A 145 6.30 6.33 10.24
CA SER A 145 7.54 6.70 9.55
C SER A 145 8.35 5.47 9.18
N ALA A 146 8.97 5.50 8.00
CA ALA A 146 10.04 4.60 7.60
C ALA A 146 11.32 5.37 7.33
N VAL A 147 12.45 4.84 7.79
CA VAL A 147 13.79 5.38 7.52
C VAL A 147 14.68 4.24 7.02
N LEU A 148 15.06 4.29 5.74
CA LEU A 148 15.98 3.37 5.09
C LEU A 148 17.34 4.04 4.94
N ASP A 149 18.39 3.47 5.54
CA ASP A 149 19.76 3.97 5.52
C ASP A 149 19.87 5.48 5.88
N GLY A 150 19.11 5.87 6.90
CA GLY A 150 19.05 7.26 7.37
C GLY A 150 18.18 8.20 6.52
N LYS A 151 17.54 7.71 5.44
CA LYS A 151 16.66 8.50 4.59
C LYS A 151 15.19 8.15 4.82
N LYS A 152 14.34 9.16 4.98
CA LYS A 152 12.90 8.96 5.07
C LYS A 152 12.38 8.33 3.78
N VAL A 153 11.50 7.35 3.93
CA VAL A 153 10.73 6.74 2.86
C VAL A 153 9.27 7.17 3.01
N GLU A 154 8.66 7.62 1.92
CA GLU A 154 7.25 8.00 1.92
C GLU A 154 6.36 6.76 1.88
N ALA A 155 5.25 6.84 2.60
CA ALA A 155 4.24 5.79 2.65
C ALA A 155 3.00 6.21 1.86
N ASP A 156 2.38 5.24 1.21
CA ASP A 156 1.04 5.35 0.67
C ASP A 156 0.00 5.20 1.79
N VAL A 157 -1.14 5.85 1.61
CA VAL A 157 -2.28 5.77 2.54
C VAL A 157 -3.38 4.97 1.86
N TYR A 158 -3.74 3.82 2.43
CA TYR A 158 -4.84 2.98 1.95
C TYR A 158 -5.93 2.93 3.01
N ARG A 159 -7.17 3.24 2.62
CA ARG A 159 -8.26 3.48 3.58
C ARG A 159 -9.26 2.34 3.66
N ASP A 160 -9.52 1.66 2.55
CA ASP A 160 -10.67 0.76 2.43
C ASP A 160 -10.52 -0.25 1.28
N GLU A 161 -9.37 -0.91 1.18
CA GLU A 161 -9.14 -1.89 0.12
C GLU A 161 -9.88 -3.19 0.41
N ALA A 162 -10.54 -3.77 -0.60
CA ALA A 162 -11.09 -5.11 -0.50
C ALA A 162 -9.95 -6.13 -0.48
N VAL A 163 -9.87 -6.95 0.56
CA VAL A 163 -8.78 -7.92 0.73
C VAL A 163 -9.31 -9.33 0.91
N THR A 164 -8.61 -10.30 0.34
CA THR A 164 -8.82 -11.73 0.60
C THR A 164 -7.62 -12.28 1.34
N VAL A 165 -7.86 -12.96 2.45
CA VAL A 165 -6.80 -13.48 3.33
C VAL A 165 -6.93 -14.97 3.50
N GLU A 166 -5.81 -15.67 3.34
CA GLU A 166 -5.65 -17.09 3.63
C GLU A 166 -4.75 -17.25 4.86
N GLY A 167 -5.22 -17.99 5.87
CA GLY A 167 -4.46 -18.27 7.09
C GLY A 167 -4.19 -19.77 7.26
N VAL A 168 -3.27 -20.11 8.15
CA VAL A 168 -3.02 -21.50 8.58
C VAL A 168 -3.43 -21.71 10.04
N ALA A 169 -3.62 -22.97 10.44
CA ALA A 169 -3.98 -23.31 11.81
C ALA A 169 -2.93 -22.80 12.81
N GLY A 170 -3.40 -22.14 13.88
CA GLY A 170 -2.53 -21.61 14.94
C GLY A 170 -1.79 -20.32 14.59
N ASN A 171 -2.12 -19.65 13.48
CA ASN A 171 -1.54 -18.34 13.18
C ASN A 171 -2.07 -17.26 14.17
N PRO A 172 -1.20 -16.41 14.73
CA PRO A 172 -1.59 -15.37 15.69
C PRO A 172 -2.16 -14.11 15.02
N VAL A 173 -2.08 -14.01 13.68
CA VAL A 173 -2.39 -12.78 12.93
C VAL A 173 -3.90 -12.62 12.71
N THR A 174 -4.58 -13.69 12.30
CA THR A 174 -6.03 -13.67 12.04
C THR A 174 -6.81 -14.58 13.00
N GLY A 175 -6.14 -15.52 13.67
CA GLY A 175 -6.77 -16.48 14.57
C GLY A 175 -7.67 -17.51 13.87
N THR A 176 -7.61 -17.60 12.54
CA THR A 176 -8.37 -18.57 11.73
C THR A 176 -7.53 -19.13 10.59
N ASP A 177 -7.78 -20.39 10.23
CA ASP A 177 -7.19 -21.07 9.07
C ASP A 177 -8.09 -21.06 7.83
N GLN A 178 -9.21 -20.32 7.89
CA GLN A 178 -10.14 -20.18 6.79
C GLN A 178 -9.69 -19.05 5.85
N THR A 179 -10.07 -19.18 4.58
CA THR A 179 -10.04 -18.04 3.66
C THR A 179 -11.22 -17.11 3.97
N PHE A 180 -10.98 -15.80 4.06
CA PHE A 180 -12.03 -14.82 4.27
C PHE A 180 -11.77 -13.52 3.51
N GLU A 181 -12.83 -12.73 3.34
CA GLU A 181 -12.77 -11.37 2.78
C GLU A 181 -12.92 -10.34 3.89
N GLY A 182 -12.29 -9.18 3.71
CA GLY A 182 -12.40 -8.04 4.62
C GLY A 182 -12.00 -6.73 3.98
N THR A 183 -11.92 -5.68 4.79
CA THR A 183 -11.40 -4.38 4.40
C THR A 183 -10.02 -4.19 5.03
N GLY A 184 -9.02 -3.95 4.18
CA GLY A 184 -7.64 -3.64 4.57
C GLY A 184 -7.35 -2.14 4.50
N CYS A 185 -6.69 -1.63 5.53
CA CYS A 185 -6.27 -0.23 5.60
C CYS A 185 -4.94 -0.08 6.32
N GLY A 186 -4.26 1.05 6.09
CA GLY A 186 -3.03 1.38 6.78
C GLY A 186 -2.13 2.34 6.02
N LEU A 187 -0.94 2.53 6.58
CA LEU A 187 0.18 3.21 5.95
C LEU A 187 1.14 2.15 5.42
N TRP A 188 1.44 2.19 4.13
CA TRP A 188 2.19 1.13 3.45
C TRP A 188 3.36 1.68 2.66
N VAL A 189 4.43 0.90 2.58
CA VAL A 189 5.61 1.23 1.78
C VAL A 189 5.86 0.11 0.79
N GLN A 190 6.09 0.48 -0.47
CA GLN A 190 6.64 -0.40 -1.49
C GLN A 190 7.96 0.20 -2.00
N LEU A 191 9.03 -0.58 -1.91
CA LEU A 191 10.36 -0.22 -2.37
C LEU A 191 10.74 -1.08 -3.58
N PRO A 192 11.45 -0.51 -4.57
CA PRO A 192 12.15 -1.36 -5.55
C PRO A 192 13.15 -2.26 -4.83
N ALA A 193 13.69 -3.24 -5.57
CA ALA A 193 14.71 -4.12 -5.03
C ALA A 193 15.88 -3.32 -4.44
N LEU A 194 16.24 -3.65 -3.19
CA LEU A 194 17.35 -3.03 -2.49
C LEU A 194 18.67 -3.42 -3.16
N LYS A 195 19.68 -2.57 -3.01
CA LYS A 195 21.04 -2.88 -3.50
C LYS A 195 21.60 -4.05 -2.68
N SER A 196 22.52 -4.81 -3.27
CA SER A 196 23.21 -5.88 -2.54
C SER A 196 24.05 -5.29 -1.40
N GLY A 197 24.06 -5.95 -0.24
CA GLY A 197 24.83 -5.54 0.93
C GLY A 197 23.95 -5.22 2.15
N PRO A 198 24.56 -4.61 3.18
CA PRO A 198 23.86 -4.29 4.43
C PRO A 198 23.00 -3.03 4.28
N HIS A 199 21.80 -3.09 4.86
CA HIS A 199 20.86 -1.99 4.96
C HIS A 199 20.28 -1.90 6.37
N THR A 200 19.91 -0.69 6.78
CA THR A 200 19.15 -0.46 8.02
C THR A 200 17.78 0.11 7.68
N LEU A 201 16.73 -0.47 8.25
CA LEU A 201 15.36 0.01 8.05
C LEU A 201 14.67 0.15 9.39
N LYS A 202 14.23 1.37 9.72
CA LYS A 202 13.45 1.65 10.92
C LYS A 202 12.01 1.89 10.54
N ILE A 203 11.10 1.09 11.09
CA ILE A 203 9.65 1.19 10.88
C ILE A 203 9.02 1.63 12.19
N ARG A 204 8.15 2.63 12.15
CA ARG A 204 7.35 3.08 13.31
C ARG A 204 5.92 3.33 12.84
N GLY A 205 4.94 2.98 13.68
CA GLY A 205 3.56 3.34 13.44
C GLY A 205 2.70 3.32 14.68
N THR A 206 1.65 4.14 14.68
CA THR A 206 0.71 4.30 15.78
C THR A 206 -0.71 4.49 15.26
N ALA A 207 -1.69 3.98 16.02
CA ALA A 207 -3.12 4.18 15.78
C ALA A 207 -3.87 4.08 17.12
N GLY A 208 -4.36 5.20 17.65
CA GLY A 208 -4.87 5.26 19.02
C GLY A 208 -3.81 4.81 20.04
N ASP A 209 -4.17 3.86 20.91
CA ASP A 209 -3.27 3.29 21.92
C ASP A 209 -2.31 2.22 21.37
N PHE A 210 -2.46 1.82 20.10
CA PHE A 210 -1.56 0.86 19.46
C PHE A 210 -0.28 1.55 18.98
N ALA A 211 0.88 0.97 19.28
CA ALA A 211 2.18 1.42 18.77
C ALA A 211 3.05 0.22 18.39
N THR A 212 3.63 0.24 17.20
CA THR A 212 4.57 -0.79 16.72
C THR A 212 5.87 -0.15 16.24
N GLY A 213 6.98 -0.88 16.40
CA GLY A 213 8.21 -0.50 15.75
C GLY A 213 9.15 -1.67 15.50
N VAL A 214 9.89 -1.61 14.41
CA VAL A 214 10.94 -2.59 14.12
C VAL A 214 12.19 -1.86 13.64
N ASP A 215 13.34 -2.23 14.18
CA ASP A 215 14.65 -1.86 13.66
C ASP A 215 15.24 -3.08 12.96
N TYR A 216 15.17 -3.07 11.63
CA TYR A 216 15.70 -4.11 10.77
C TYR A 216 17.15 -3.85 10.40
N THR A 217 17.98 -4.89 10.54
CA THR A 217 19.24 -5.05 9.82
C THR A 217 18.99 -6.01 8.66
N LEU A 218 18.98 -5.50 7.44
CA LEU A 218 18.74 -6.29 6.24
C LEU A 218 20.07 -6.62 5.58
N THR A 219 20.30 -7.88 5.23
CA THR A 219 21.45 -8.28 4.41
C THR A 219 20.97 -8.78 3.06
N VAL A 220 21.11 -7.93 2.04
CA VAL A 220 20.66 -8.27 0.68
C VAL A 220 21.76 -9.04 -0.02
N ALA A 221 21.41 -10.21 -0.57
CA ALA A 221 22.34 -11.07 -1.31
C ALA A 221 22.99 -10.33 -2.50
N ALA A 222 24.11 -10.85 -3.00
CA ALA A 222 24.71 -10.37 -4.23
C ALA A 222 23.81 -10.68 -5.44
N ALA A 223 23.72 -9.76 -6.39
CA ALA A 223 23.11 -10.05 -7.69
C ALA A 223 23.94 -11.13 -8.40
N SER A 224 23.27 -12.12 -9.00
CA SER A 224 23.89 -13.18 -9.80
C SER A 224 23.98 -12.80 -11.27
#